data_AF-A0A382CVR7-F1
#
_entry.id   AF-A0A382CVR7-F1
#
_cell.length_a   1.000
_cell.length_b   1.000
_cell.length_c   1.000
_cell.angle_alpha   90.00
_cell.angle_beta   90.00
_cell.angle_gamma   90.00
#
_symmetry.space_group_name_H-M   'P 1'
#
loop_
_entity.id
_entity.type
_entity.pdbx_description
1 polymer ?
#
loop_
_entity_poly.entity_id
_entity_poly.type
_entity_poly.pdbx_seq_one_letter_code
_entity_poly.pdbx_strand_id
1 'polypeptide(L)'
;VMAAEAAIDSPLLEVSIEGARGVIFNVTGGTDLTLQEVQQASEVVSNMVDPDCNIIFGMVTDPKMENEIKMTIIATGFPSAEASAEQEAAATAALGEVMSDDEAIDLPPFLRHHRSARRRSTRDLTENE
;
A
#
# COMPACT_ATOMS: atom_id res chain seq x y z
N VAL A 1 5.62 18.72 22.07
CA VAL A 1 6.38 18.26 20.87
C VAL A 1 7.13 16.93 21.07
N MET A 2 7.98 16.76 22.10
CA MET A 2 8.88 15.59 22.23
C MET A 2 8.20 14.20 22.09
N ALA A 3 6.95 14.04 22.55
CA ALA A 3 6.24 12.76 22.47
C ALA A 3 5.80 12.37 21.05
N ALA A 4 5.49 13.36 20.18
CA ALA A 4 5.08 13.10 18.81
C ALA A 4 6.30 12.70 17.94
N GLU A 5 7.40 13.44 18.08
CA GLU A 5 8.67 13.12 17.42
C GLU A 5 9.19 11.75 17.87
N ALA A 6 9.20 11.48 19.18
CA ALA A 6 9.64 10.18 19.71
C ALA A 6 8.74 9.00 19.29
N ALA A 7 7.45 9.23 19.03
CA ALA A 7 6.55 8.20 18.54
C ALA A 7 6.84 7.83 17.08
N ILE A 8 7.31 8.79 16.28
CA ILE A 8 7.66 8.59 14.86
C ILE A 8 9.07 8.03 14.72
N ASP A 9 9.98 8.39 15.61
CA ASP A 9 11.33 7.80 15.69
C ASP A 9 11.34 6.45 16.44
N SER A 10 10.16 5.85 16.68
CA SER A 10 10.07 4.60 17.43
C SER A 10 10.76 3.46 16.69
N PRO A 11 11.60 2.64 17.35
CA PRO A 11 12.27 1.50 16.73
C PRO A 11 11.32 0.38 16.25
N LEU A 12 10.01 0.49 16.50
CA LEU A 12 8.97 -0.37 15.92
C LEU A 12 8.51 0.10 14.52
N LEU A 13 8.91 1.30 14.09
CA LEU A 13 8.72 1.81 12.73
C LEU A 13 9.88 1.35 11.86
N GLU A 14 9.80 0.11 11.37
CA GLU A 14 10.74 -0.42 10.36
C GLU A 14 10.59 0.29 9.00
N VAL A 15 9.48 1.03 8.80
CA VAL A 15 9.15 1.77 7.58
C VAL A 15 8.66 3.18 7.97
N SER A 16 9.16 4.21 7.27
CA SER A 16 8.65 5.59 7.38
C SER A 16 7.13 5.63 7.16
N ILE A 17 6.40 6.50 7.87
CA ILE A 17 4.96 6.72 7.63
C ILE A 17 4.69 7.54 6.36
N GLU A 18 5.73 7.93 5.65
CA GLU A 18 5.68 8.68 4.40
C GLU A 18 4.90 7.94 3.31
N GLY A 19 4.02 8.67 2.63
CA GLY A 19 3.13 8.13 1.59
C GLY A 19 1.91 7.36 2.11
N ALA A 20 1.72 7.22 3.44
CA ALA A 20 0.47 6.68 3.96
C ALA A 20 -0.72 7.55 3.55
N ARG A 21 -1.75 6.95 2.95
CA ARG A 21 -3.01 7.62 2.55
C ARG A 21 -4.11 7.57 3.60
N GLY A 22 -3.93 6.76 4.64
CA GLY A 22 -4.84 6.70 5.78
C GLY A 22 -4.09 6.54 7.09
N VAL A 23 -4.35 7.41 8.05
CA VAL A 23 -3.73 7.38 9.38
C VAL A 23 -4.79 7.44 10.45
N ILE A 24 -4.64 6.60 11.46
CA ILE A 24 -5.36 6.72 12.74
C ILE A 24 -4.31 6.90 13.83
N PHE A 25 -4.42 7.97 14.62
CA PHE A 25 -3.60 8.12 15.80
C PHE A 25 -4.42 8.42 17.05
N ASN A 26 -3.96 7.92 18.18
CA ASN A 26 -4.56 8.15 19.48
C ASN A 26 -3.52 8.69 20.44
N VAL A 27 -3.90 9.73 21.18
CA VAL A 27 -3.10 10.31 22.26
C VAL A 27 -3.76 9.97 23.59
N THR A 28 -3.04 9.26 24.45
CA THR A 28 -3.44 9.01 25.83
C THR A 28 -2.54 9.81 26.76
N GLY A 29 -3.13 10.55 27.69
CA GLY A 29 -2.38 11.28 28.71
C GLY A 29 -3.20 11.54 29.97
N GLY A 30 -2.55 12.11 30.97
CA GLY A 30 -3.19 12.52 32.23
C GLY A 30 -4.18 13.67 32.07
N THR A 31 -4.70 14.15 33.20
CA THR A 31 -5.60 15.32 33.24
C THR A 31 -4.91 16.63 32.84
N ASP A 32 -3.59 16.60 32.74
CA ASP A 32 -2.71 17.65 32.26
C ASP A 32 -2.57 17.69 30.74
N LEU A 33 -3.06 16.68 30.00
CA LEU A 33 -3.02 16.67 28.54
C LEU A 33 -3.85 17.81 27.95
N THR A 34 -3.20 18.69 27.19
CA THR A 34 -3.83 19.87 26.61
C THR A 34 -4.20 19.67 25.15
N LEU A 35 -5.22 20.40 24.68
CA LEU A 35 -5.59 20.43 23.25
C LEU A 35 -4.43 20.94 22.37
N GLN A 36 -3.60 21.85 22.90
CA GLN A 36 -2.47 22.42 22.17
C GLN A 36 -1.41 21.37 21.86
N GLU A 37 -1.16 20.43 22.78
CA GLU A 37 -0.22 19.32 22.56
C GLU A 37 -0.75 18.33 21.52
N VAL A 38 -2.05 18.04 21.55
CA VAL A 38 -2.70 17.20 20.54
C VAL A 38 -2.65 17.86 19.17
N GLN A 39 -2.86 19.17 19.09
CA GLN A 39 -2.73 19.92 17.84
C GLN A 39 -1.30 19.84 17.27
N GLN A 40 -0.28 20.06 18.10
CA GLN A 40 1.11 19.94 17.67
C GLN A 40 1.43 18.53 17.15
N ALA A 41 0.95 17.48 17.82
CA ALA A 41 1.11 16.11 17.34
C ALA A 41 0.44 15.90 15.97
N SER A 42 -0.76 16.45 15.79
CA SER A 42 -1.48 16.35 14.52
C SER A 42 -0.75 17.05 13.37
N GLU A 43 -0.17 18.22 13.63
CA GLU A 43 0.63 18.95 12.64
C GLU A 43 1.85 18.15 12.21
N VAL A 44 2.59 17.57 13.17
CA VAL A 44 3.75 16.70 12.90
C VAL A 44 3.36 15.50 12.05
N VAL A 45 2.30 14.77 12.41
CA VAL A 45 1.81 13.62 11.63
C VAL A 45 1.40 14.03 10.22
N SER A 46 0.69 15.16 10.07
CA SER A 46 0.23 15.63 8.75
C SER A 46 1.38 15.99 7.80
N ASN A 47 2.48 16.51 8.34
CA ASN A 47 3.64 16.90 7.54
C ASN A 47 4.46 15.71 7.03
N MET A 48 4.24 14.52 7.60
CA MET A 48 5.03 13.32 7.30
C MET A 48 4.28 12.31 6.43
N VAL A 49 2.99 12.53 6.14
CA VAL A 49 2.16 11.62 5.34
C VAL A 49 1.78 12.25 4.00
N ASP A 50 1.05 11.51 3.17
CA ASP A 50 0.57 12.02 1.88
C ASP A 50 -0.33 13.27 2.09
N PRO A 51 -0.21 14.34 1.27
CA PRO A 51 -1.04 15.55 1.40
C PRO A 51 -2.54 15.30 1.32
N ASP A 52 -2.96 14.24 0.61
CA ASP A 52 -4.35 13.82 0.47
C ASP A 52 -4.72 12.70 1.47
N CYS A 53 -3.90 12.47 2.50
CA CYS A 53 -4.11 11.46 3.51
C CYS A 53 -5.35 11.76 4.37
N ASN A 54 -6.18 10.75 4.57
CA ASN A 54 -7.27 10.82 5.55
C ASN A 54 -6.74 10.51 6.95
N ILE A 55 -6.78 11.50 7.84
CA ILE A 55 -6.26 11.41 9.21
C ILE A 55 -7.40 11.42 10.22
N ILE A 56 -7.46 10.40 11.07
CA ILE A 56 -8.41 10.30 12.19
C ILE A 56 -7.61 10.37 13.49
N PHE A 57 -7.95 11.32 14.35
CA PHE A 57 -7.33 11.46 15.67
C PHE A 57 -8.29 11.09 16.81
N GLY A 58 -7.73 10.53 17.86
CA GLY A 58 -8.41 10.22 19.12
C GLY A 58 -7.63 10.77 20.32
N MET A 59 -8.36 11.05 21.39
CA MET A 59 -7.79 11.44 22.68
C MET A 59 -8.44 10.59 23.78
N VAL A 60 -7.63 10.07 24.68
CA VAL A 60 -8.07 9.38 25.90
C VAL A 60 -7.41 10.04 27.10
N THR A 61 -8.22 10.42 28.09
CA THR A 61 -7.71 10.88 29.39
C THR A 61 -7.60 9.70 30.34
N ASP A 62 -6.40 9.38 30.80
CA ASP A 62 -6.14 8.40 31.85
C ASP A 62 -5.49 9.10 33.05
N PRO A 63 -6.21 9.29 34.18
CA PRO A 63 -5.66 9.93 35.38
C PRO A 63 -4.41 9.27 35.95
N LYS A 64 -4.10 8.01 35.56
CA LYS A 64 -2.88 7.31 35.99
C LYS A 64 -1.64 7.72 35.21
N MET A 65 -1.80 8.45 34.10
CA MET A 65 -0.74 8.91 33.21
C MET A 65 -0.38 10.38 33.47
N GLU A 66 -0.38 10.80 34.74
CA GLU A 66 -0.07 12.19 35.13
C GLU A 66 1.37 12.55 34.70
N ASN A 67 1.53 13.62 33.93
CA ASN A 67 2.81 14.01 33.28
C ASN A 67 3.37 12.98 32.27
N GLU A 68 2.57 12.01 31.83
CA GLU A 68 2.97 11.03 30.81
C GLU A 68 2.04 11.11 29.59
N ILE A 69 2.63 10.96 28.40
CA ILE A 69 1.89 10.91 27.14
C ILE A 69 2.27 9.63 26.42
N LYS A 70 1.26 8.88 25.99
CA LYS A 70 1.38 7.71 25.13
C LYS A 70 0.68 7.97 23.83
N MET A 71 1.40 7.81 22.73
CA MET A 71 0.85 7.93 21.39
C MET A 71 0.78 6.54 20.75
N THR A 72 -0.28 6.29 20.00
CA THR A 72 -0.42 5.09 19.15
C THR A 72 -0.76 5.57 17.75
N ILE A 73 0.01 5.14 16.75
CA ILE A 73 -0.16 5.52 15.35
C ILE A 73 -0.36 4.24 14.53
N ILE A 74 -1.34 4.27 13.64
CA ILE A 74 -1.64 3.22 12.67
C ILE A 74 -1.66 3.90 11.30
N ALA A 75 -0.68 3.58 10.46
CA ALA A 75 -0.57 4.10 9.10
C ALA A 75 -0.89 3.00 8.08
N THR A 76 -1.65 3.35 7.05
CA THR A 76 -2.16 2.42 6.03
C THR A 76 -2.22 3.11 4.65
N GLY A 77 -2.40 2.32 3.59
CA GLY A 77 -2.53 2.86 2.25
C GLY A 77 -1.23 3.41 1.67
N PHE A 78 -0.09 2.87 2.12
CA PHE A 78 1.21 3.15 1.52
C PHE A 78 1.19 2.80 0.03
N PRO A 79 1.82 3.63 -0.84
CA PRO A 79 2.04 3.24 -2.22
C PRO A 79 2.81 1.93 -2.21
N SER A 80 2.25 0.90 -2.85
CA SER A 80 2.98 -0.33 -3.11
C SER A 80 4.25 0.05 -3.85
N ALA A 81 5.42 -0.20 -3.26
CA ALA A 81 6.70 -0.10 -3.95
C ALA A 81 6.66 -1.08 -5.11
N GLU A 82 6.27 -0.60 -6.29
CA GLU A 82 6.61 -1.09 -7.63
C GLU A 82 6.55 -2.62 -7.87
N ALA A 83 5.77 -3.36 -7.10
CA ALA A 83 5.46 -4.76 -7.37
C ALA A 83 4.35 -4.83 -8.42
N SER A 84 4.62 -4.34 -9.64
CA SER A 84 3.88 -4.78 -10.84
C SER A 84 4.35 -4.16 -12.13
N ALA A 85 4.75 -2.89 -12.24
CA ALA A 85 4.93 -2.31 -13.59
C ALA A 85 6.08 -2.96 -14.39
N GLU A 86 7.26 -3.11 -13.77
CA GLU A 86 8.44 -3.69 -14.42
C GLU A 86 8.42 -5.21 -14.45
N GLN A 87 7.85 -5.86 -13.43
CA GLN A 87 7.66 -7.31 -13.42
C GLN A 87 6.58 -7.75 -14.41
N GLU A 88 5.52 -6.97 -14.61
CA GLU A 88 4.46 -7.24 -15.58
C GLU A 88 4.93 -6.92 -17.00
N ALA A 89 5.74 -5.88 -17.20
CA ALA A 89 6.41 -5.62 -18.48
C ALA A 89 7.44 -6.71 -18.84
N ALA A 90 8.26 -7.15 -17.88
CA ALA A 90 9.22 -8.23 -18.07
C ALA A 90 8.52 -9.59 -18.30
N ALA A 91 7.44 -9.88 -17.57
CA ALA A 91 6.63 -11.07 -17.79
C ALA A 91 5.94 -11.06 -19.17
N THR A 92 5.43 -9.91 -19.59
CA THR A 92 4.80 -9.72 -20.91
C THR A 92 5.83 -9.84 -22.05
N ALA A 93 7.04 -9.30 -21.87
CA ALA A 93 8.14 -9.44 -22.82
C ALA A 93 8.64 -10.89 -22.92
N ALA A 94 8.82 -11.58 -21.78
CA ALA A 94 9.22 -12.98 -21.75
C ALA A 94 8.16 -13.91 -22.38
N LEU A 95 6.87 -13.65 -22.15
CA LEU A 95 5.78 -14.37 -22.82
C LEU A 95 5.76 -14.09 -24.33
N GLY A 96 6.09 -12.87 -24.75
CA GLY A 96 6.22 -12.48 -26.16
C GLY A 96 7.33 -13.25 -26.89
N GLU A 97 8.51 -13.38 -26.28
CA GLU A 97 9.63 -14.14 -26.84
C GLU A 97 9.32 -15.65 -26.95
N VAL A 98 8.65 -16.22 -25.94
CA VAL A 98 8.27 -17.65 -25.93
C VAL A 98 7.22 -17.97 -26.99
N MET A 99 6.33 -17.01 -27.33
CA MET A 99 5.30 -17.20 -28.34
C MET A 99 5.78 -16.99 -29.79
N SER A 100 6.97 -16.38 -29.98
CA SER A 100 7.58 -16.18 -31.31
C SER A 100 8.34 -17.41 -31.85
N ASP A 101 8.76 -18.33 -30.97
CA ASP A 101 9.38 -19.60 -31.37
C ASP A 101 8.33 -20.73 -31.39
N ASP A 102 7.62 -20.88 -32.52
CA ASP A 102 6.58 -21.90 -32.72
C ASP A 102 7.17 -23.35 -32.77
N GLU A 103 8.48 -23.54 -32.60
CA GLU A 103 9.17 -24.85 -32.71
C GLU A 103 9.84 -25.41 -31.43
N ALA A 104 9.82 -24.74 -30.28
CA ALA A 104 10.53 -25.25 -29.09
C ALA A 104 9.83 -25.14 -27.71
N ILE A 105 8.51 -24.98 -27.65
CA ILE A 105 7.80 -25.02 -26.36
C ILE A 105 7.49 -26.47 -25.97
N ASP A 106 8.21 -27.03 -24.99
CA ASP A 106 7.85 -28.31 -24.37
C ASP A 106 6.59 -28.15 -23.50
N LEU A 107 5.44 -28.17 -24.17
CA LEU A 107 4.14 -28.05 -23.54
C LEU A 107 3.84 -29.33 -22.75
N PRO A 108 3.41 -29.22 -21.48
CA PRO A 108 3.01 -30.38 -20.71
C PRO A 108 1.82 -31.09 -21.39
N PRO A 109 1.68 -32.43 -21.25
CA PRO A 109 0.79 -33.25 -22.08
C PRO A 109 -0.67 -32.78 -22.11
N PHE A 110 -1.15 -32.19 -21.01
CA PHE A 110 -2.52 -31.70 -20.85
C PHE A 110 -2.82 -30.42 -21.64
N LEU A 111 -1.81 -29.63 -22.05
CA LEU A 111 -1.99 -28.40 -22.84
C LEU A 111 -1.89 -28.62 -24.35
N ARG A 112 -1.31 -29.75 -24.80
CA ARG A 112 -1.10 -30.03 -26.23
C ARG A 112 -2.41 -30.25 -27.00
N HIS A 113 -3.46 -30.72 -26.33
CA HIS A 113 -4.69 -31.18 -26.99
C HIS A 113 -5.79 -30.12 -27.15
N HIS A 114 -5.58 -28.88 -26.69
CA HIS A 114 -6.63 -27.85 -26.73
C HIS A 114 -6.53 -26.88 -27.93
N ARG A 115 -5.50 -26.99 -28.78
CA ARG A 115 -5.37 -26.19 -30.03
C ARG A 115 -6.42 -26.56 -31.09
N SER A 116 -7.12 -27.68 -30.96
CA SER A 116 -8.20 -28.10 -31.87
C SER A 116 -9.47 -27.23 -31.77
N ALA A 117 -9.65 -26.49 -30.68
CA ALA A 117 -10.86 -25.69 -30.43
C ALA A 117 -10.77 -24.26 -30.97
N ARG A 118 -9.57 -23.73 -31.28
CA ARG A 118 -9.38 -22.32 -31.68
C ARG A 118 -9.26 -22.09 -33.19
N ARG A 119 -9.56 -23.09 -34.02
CA ARG A 119 -9.45 -22.98 -35.49
C ARG A 119 -10.79 -22.85 -36.23
N ARG A 120 -11.88 -22.52 -35.54
CA ARG A 120 -13.23 -22.46 -36.15
C ARG A 120 -14.03 -21.16 -35.93
N SER A 121 -13.45 -20.09 -35.40
CA SER A 121 -14.21 -18.86 -35.07
C SER A 121 -13.77 -17.58 -35.79
N THR A 122 -12.75 -17.60 -36.65
CA THR A 122 -12.22 -16.37 -37.29
C THR A 122 -12.32 -16.38 -38.82
N ARG A 123 -13.19 -17.22 -39.40
CA ARG A 123 -13.35 -17.26 -40.88
C ARG A 123 -14.70 -16.78 -41.41
N ASP A 124 -15.65 -16.39 -40.55
CA ASP A 124 -17.02 -16.02 -40.97
C ASP A 124 -17.34 -14.52 -40.85
N LEU A 125 -16.35 -13.63 -40.72
CA LEU A 125 -16.59 -12.18 -40.56
C LEU A 125 -16.09 -11.31 -41.73
N THR A 126 -15.71 -11.89 -42.86
CA THR A 126 -15.27 -11.13 -44.06
C THR A 126 -16.10 -11.38 -45.32
N GLU A 127 -17.31 -11.94 -45.21
CA GLU A 127 -18.23 -12.06 -46.36
C GLU A 127 -19.64 -11.63 -45.94
N ASN A 128 -19.93 -10.34 -46.12
CA ASN A 128 -21.24 -9.82 -46.53
C ASN A 128 -21.06 -8.33 -46.85
N GLU A 129 -20.82 -8.06 -48.13
CA GLU A 129 -21.17 -6.80 -48.80
C GLU A 129 -22.69 -6.71 -49.01
#